data_AF-A0A939MJ59-F1
#
_entry.id   AF-A0A939MJ59-F1
#
_cell.length_a   1.000
_cell.length_b   1.000
_cell.length_c   1.000
_cell.angle_alpha   90.00
_cell.angle_beta   90.00
_cell.angle_gamma   90.00
#
_symmetry.space_group_name_H-M   'P 1'
#
loop_
_entity.id
_entity.type
_entity.pdbx_description
1 polymer ?
#
loop_
_entity_poly.entity_id
_entity_poly.type
_entity_poly.pdbx_seq_one_letter_code
_entity_poly.pdbx_strand_id
1 'polypeptide(L)'
;MAKAANTINDFEPEVVQELLGKIDGYHADLASERGTFMKTCRSIRESISNVYTEAKARGIPEKELRSLVKIRLNEAKNRKIYEELEADQQLTLSMLATAEGVKDLPLWRAAAMMGDASATAH
;
A
#
# COMPACT_ATOMS: atom_id res chain seq x y z
N MET A 1 24.29 -26.54 -42.13
CA MET A 1 25.42 -25.59 -42.20
C MET A 1 25.08 -24.40 -41.32
N ALA A 2 26.05 -23.96 -40.52
CA ALA A 2 25.90 -23.00 -39.44
C ALA A 2 25.44 -21.62 -39.93
N LYS A 3 24.58 -20.97 -39.14
CA LYS A 3 24.15 -19.58 -39.33
C LYS A 3 25.37 -18.66 -39.17
N ALA A 4 25.77 -18.02 -40.26
CA ALA A 4 26.85 -17.05 -40.26
C ALA A 4 26.44 -15.83 -39.41
N ALA A 5 27.33 -15.45 -38.49
CA ALA A 5 27.24 -14.21 -37.74
C ALA A 5 27.59 -13.04 -38.66
N ASN A 6 26.67 -12.08 -38.80
CA ASN A 6 26.90 -10.75 -39.36
C ASN A 6 26.71 -9.77 -38.19
N THR A 7 27.77 -9.36 -37.48
CA THR A 7 28.54 -8.11 -37.68
C THR A 7 27.68 -6.84 -37.63
N ILE A 8 27.68 -6.21 -36.44
CA ILE A 8 27.35 -4.80 -36.11
C ILE A 8 26.23 -4.19 -36.98
N ASN A 9 24.98 -4.34 -36.54
CA ASN A 9 23.87 -3.57 -37.09
C ASN A 9 24.04 -2.10 -36.65
N ASP A 10 24.46 -1.23 -37.56
CA ASP A 10 24.32 0.22 -37.37
C ASP A 10 22.83 0.56 -37.23
N PHE A 11 22.47 1.35 -36.22
CA PHE A 11 21.11 1.86 -36.04
C PHE A 11 20.95 3.15 -36.83
N GLU A 12 19.83 3.32 -37.54
CA GLU A 12 19.56 4.57 -38.25
C GLU A 12 19.48 5.73 -37.24
N PRO A 13 20.35 6.76 -37.37
CA PRO A 13 20.48 7.81 -36.38
C PRO A 13 19.20 8.64 -36.22
N GLU A 14 18.43 8.80 -37.29
CA GLU A 14 17.12 9.49 -37.26
C GLU A 14 16.10 8.73 -36.41
N VAL A 15 16.05 7.40 -36.56
CA VAL A 15 15.17 6.53 -35.77
C VAL A 15 15.58 6.56 -34.29
N VAL A 16 16.88 6.53 -34.01
CA VAL A 16 17.40 6.63 -32.63
C VAL A 16 17.04 7.98 -32.01
N GLN A 17 17.21 9.08 -32.73
CA GLN A 17 16.86 10.41 -32.24
C GLN A 17 15.35 10.59 -32.01
N GLU A 18 14.51 10.05 -32.88
CA GLU A 18 13.06 10.06 -32.70
C GLU A 18 12.65 9.31 -31.43
N LEU A 19 13.23 8.12 -31.21
CA LEU A 19 12.95 7.30 -30.03
C LEU A 19 13.44 7.98 -28.75
N LEU A 20 14.62 8.61 -28.76
CA LEU A 20 15.13 9.39 -27.63
C LEU A 20 14.21 10.58 -27.33
N GLY A 21 13.75 11.31 -28.34
CA GLY A 21 12.82 12.42 -28.16
C GLY A 21 11.48 12.00 -27.53
N LYS A 22 10.96 10.81 -27.89
CA LYS A 22 9.77 10.25 -27.23
C LYS A 22 10.02 9.91 -25.77
N ILE A 23 11.17 9.29 -25.47
CA ILE A 23 11.57 8.93 -24.10
C ILE A 23 11.74 10.17 -23.23
N ASP A 24 12.39 11.21 -23.75
CA ASP A 24 12.55 12.50 -23.06
C ASP A 24 11.19 13.17 -22.81
N GLY A 25 10.27 13.09 -23.77
CA GLY A 25 8.87 13.52 -23.61
C GLY A 25 8.18 12.79 -22.45
N TYR A 26 8.26 11.45 -22.39
CA TYR A 26 7.71 10.68 -21.27
C TYR A 26 8.36 11.02 -19.93
N HIS A 27 9.66 11.33 -19.91
CA HIS A 27 10.32 11.81 -18.69
C HIS A 27 9.82 13.19 -18.25
N ALA A 28 9.54 14.10 -19.19
CA ALA A 28 8.94 15.40 -18.89
C ALA A 28 7.50 15.24 -18.36
N ASP A 29 6.70 14.37 -18.97
CA ASP A 29 5.35 14.04 -18.53
C ASP A 29 5.36 13.43 -17.12
N LEU A 30 6.26 12.47 -16.87
CA LEU A 30 6.44 11.88 -15.53
C LEU A 30 6.85 12.93 -14.50
N ALA A 31 7.72 13.88 -14.85
CA ALA A 31 8.11 14.97 -13.95
C ALA A 31 6.93 15.91 -13.64
N SER A 32 6.13 16.25 -14.65
CA SER A 32 4.92 17.06 -14.51
C SER A 32 3.87 16.38 -13.63
N GLU A 33 3.55 15.11 -13.91
CA GLU A 33 2.60 14.32 -13.13
C GLU A 33 3.06 14.12 -11.68
N ARG A 34 4.37 13.91 -11.45
CA ARG A 34 4.93 13.91 -10.10
C ARG A 34 4.72 15.24 -9.40
N GLY A 35 4.87 16.36 -10.10
CA GLY A 35 4.59 17.70 -9.57
C GLY A 35 3.11 17.86 -9.16
N THR A 36 2.19 17.49 -10.04
CA THR A 36 0.75 17.53 -9.80
C THR A 36 0.34 16.61 -8.64
N PHE A 37 0.83 15.38 -8.64
CA PHE A 37 0.61 14.41 -7.57
C PHE A 37 1.10 14.95 -6.22
N MET A 38 2.31 15.52 -6.16
CA MET A 38 2.86 16.10 -4.93
C MET A 38 2.06 17.32 -4.44
N LYS A 39 1.57 18.16 -5.36
CA LYS A 39 0.68 19.29 -5.04
C LYS A 39 -0.63 18.79 -4.42
N THR A 40 -1.25 17.79 -5.02
CA THR A 40 -2.49 17.17 -4.52
C THR A 40 -2.28 16.54 -3.14
N CYS A 41 -1.22 15.75 -2.96
CA CYS A 41 -0.88 15.18 -1.66
C CYS A 41 -0.61 16.25 -0.59
N ARG A 42 0.03 17.37 -0.95
CA ARG A 42 0.25 18.50 -0.03
C ARG A 42 -1.08 19.11 0.42
N SER A 43 -1.98 19.42 -0.52
CA SER A 43 -3.30 19.95 -0.21
C SER A 43 -4.10 19.03 0.72
N ILE A 44 -4.10 17.72 0.46
CA ILE A 44 -4.77 16.74 1.34
C ILE A 44 -4.16 16.73 2.74
N ARG A 45 -2.83 16.79 2.86
CA ARG A 45 -2.15 16.83 4.17
C ARG A 45 -2.50 18.11 4.94
N GLU A 46 -2.60 19.25 4.26
CA GLU A 46 -3.06 20.50 4.86
C GLU A 46 -4.51 20.38 5.35
N SER A 47 -5.42 19.82 4.54
CA SER A 47 -6.80 19.56 4.97
C SER A 47 -6.87 18.67 6.21
N ILE A 48 -6.09 17.58 6.25
CA ILE A 48 -5.99 16.70 7.42
C ILE A 48 -5.47 17.47 8.65
N SER A 49 -4.47 18.33 8.47
CA SER A 49 -3.94 19.18 9.55
C SER A 49 -5.01 20.13 10.10
N ASN A 50 -5.78 20.77 9.21
CA ASN A 50 -6.86 21.67 9.60
C ASN A 50 -7.93 20.97 10.44
N VAL A 51 -8.27 19.72 10.11
CA VAL A 51 -9.21 18.90 10.91
C VAL A 51 -8.67 18.64 12.31
N TYR A 52 -7.37 18.39 12.48
CA TYR A 52 -6.77 18.25 13.82
C TYR A 52 -6.80 19.56 14.61
N THR A 53 -6.57 20.70 13.96
CA THR A 53 -6.69 22.02 14.59
C THR A 53 -8.13 22.31 15.03
N GLU A 54 -9.11 21.97 14.20
CA GLU A 54 -10.53 22.07 14.52
C GLU A 54 -10.91 21.17 15.70
N ALA A 55 -10.45 19.92 15.71
CA ALA A 55 -10.68 19.00 16.82
C ALA A 55 -10.15 19.56 18.14
N LYS A 56 -8.94 20.15 18.11
CA LYS A 56 -8.34 20.83 19.27
C LYS A 56 -9.18 22.01 19.73
N ALA A 57 -9.68 22.84 18.81
CA ALA A 57 -10.57 23.97 19.14
C ALA A 57 -11.89 23.51 19.79
N ARG A 58 -12.34 22.28 19.49
CA ARG A 58 -13.51 21.63 20.09
C ARG A 58 -13.20 20.87 21.38
N GLY A 59 -11.98 20.99 21.92
CA GLY A 59 -11.57 20.34 23.17
C GLY A 59 -11.14 18.88 23.04
N ILE A 60 -10.99 18.36 21.82
CA ILE A 60 -10.48 17.00 21.57
C ILE A 60 -8.95 17.04 21.57
N PRO A 61 -8.27 16.21 22.38
CA PRO A 61 -6.83 16.28 22.48
C PRO A 61 -6.17 15.66 21.24
N GLU A 62 -5.34 16.47 20.57
CA GLU A 62 -4.82 16.20 19.24
C GLU A 62 -3.92 14.95 19.19
N LYS A 63 -3.12 14.72 20.23
CA LYS A 63 -2.15 13.62 20.28
C LYS A 63 -2.85 12.25 20.31
N GLU A 64 -3.87 12.13 21.13
CA GLU A 64 -4.69 10.94 21.31
C GLU A 64 -5.54 10.70 20.06
N LEU A 65 -6.11 11.75 19.47
CA LEU A 65 -6.84 11.65 18.21
C LEU A 65 -5.93 11.17 17.06
N ARG A 66 -4.71 11.69 16.95
CA ARG A 66 -3.70 11.21 15.99
C ARG A 66 -3.35 9.73 16.22
N SER A 67 -3.23 9.33 17.48
CA SER A 67 -2.94 7.94 17.86
C SER A 67 -4.09 7.01 17.45
N LEU A 68 -5.34 7.42 17.71
CA LEU A 68 -6.54 6.68 17.32
C LEU A 68 -6.65 6.53 15.79
N VAL A 69 -6.39 7.60 15.03
CA VAL A 69 -6.39 7.53 13.56
C VAL A 69 -5.35 6.53 13.06
N LYS A 70 -4.13 6.52 13.64
CA LYS A 70 -3.10 5.54 13.28
C LYS A 70 -3.51 4.10 13.59
N ILE A 71 -4.10 3.86 14.76
CA ILE A 71 -4.59 2.53 15.14
C ILE A 71 -5.60 2.03 14.11
N ARG A 72 -6.59 2.86 13.74
CA ARG A 72 -7.61 2.48 12.73
C ARG A 72 -7.02 2.18 11.36
N LEU A 73 -6.04 2.97 10.93
CA LEU A 73 -5.35 2.72 9.65
C LEU A 73 -4.54 1.41 9.68
N ASN A 74 -3.89 1.11 10.81
CA ASN A 74 -3.15 -0.12 10.96
C ASN A 74 -4.08 -1.34 11.04
N GLU A 75 -5.23 -1.24 11.72
CA GLU A 75 -6.24 -2.30 11.73
C GLU A 75 -6.77 -2.60 10.31
N ALA A 76 -7.03 -1.57 9.50
CA ALA A 76 -7.45 -1.76 8.12
C ALA A 76 -6.37 -2.44 7.25
N LYS A 77 -5.10 -2.04 7.41
CA LYS A 77 -3.97 -2.69 6.71
C LYS A 77 -3.80 -4.14 7.14
N ASN A 78 -3.86 -4.38 8.44
CA ASN A 78 -3.74 -5.71 9.02
C ASN A 78 -4.85 -6.63 8.53
N ARG A 79 -6.08 -6.12 8.42
CA ARG A 79 -7.20 -6.86 7.83
C ARG A 79 -6.95 -7.20 6.37
N LYS A 80 -6.46 -6.24 5.57
CA LYS A 80 -6.11 -6.50 4.17
C LYS A 80 -5.05 -7.59 4.02
N ILE A 81 -4.02 -7.57 4.87
CA ILE A 81 -2.98 -8.62 4.89
C ILE A 81 -3.60 -9.99 5.18
N TYR A 82 -4.55 -10.06 6.13
CA TYR A 82 -5.26 -11.30 6.45
C TYR A 82 -6.16 -11.78 5.30
N GLU A 83 -6.91 -10.87 4.67
CA GLU A 83 -7.80 -11.15 3.55
C GLU A 83 -7.06 -11.55 2.26
N GLU A 84 -5.79 -11.16 2.11
CA GLU A 84 -4.91 -11.58 0.99
C GLU A 84 -4.40 -13.03 1.15
N LEU A 85 -4.57 -13.66 2.32
CA LEU A 85 -4.17 -15.04 2.57
C LEU A 85 -5.29 -16.02 2.23
N GLU A 86 -4.90 -17.18 1.70
CA GLU A 86 -5.79 -18.33 1.51
C GLU A 86 -6.26 -18.92 2.87
N ALA A 87 -7.34 -19.68 2.87
CA ALA A 87 -7.97 -20.17 4.10
C ALA A 87 -7.04 -21.01 5.00
N ASP A 88 -6.17 -21.84 4.42
CA ASP A 88 -5.18 -22.64 5.14
C ASP A 88 -4.04 -21.78 5.72
N GLN A 89 -3.66 -20.71 5.02
CA GLN A 89 -2.68 -19.72 5.47
C GLN A 89 -3.25 -18.85 6.60
N GLN A 90 -4.52 -18.49 6.53
CA GLN A 90 -5.23 -17.78 7.60
C GLN A 90 -5.28 -18.61 8.90
N LEU A 91 -5.52 -19.93 8.80
CA LEU A 91 -5.45 -20.85 9.94
C LEU A 91 -4.03 -20.94 10.50
N THR A 92 -3.02 -21.06 9.64
CA THR A 92 -1.62 -21.08 10.06
C THR A 92 -1.24 -19.79 10.80
N LEU A 93 -1.67 -18.64 10.28
CA LEU A 93 -1.43 -17.34 10.89
C LEU A 93 -2.12 -17.21 12.26
N SER A 94 -3.31 -17.78 12.44
CA SER A 94 -4.01 -17.77 13.73
C SER A 94 -3.31 -18.65 14.79
N MET A 95 -2.73 -19.78 14.37
CA MET A 95 -1.90 -20.63 15.23
C MET A 95 -0.62 -19.89 15.66
N LEU A 96 0.04 -19.19 14.73
CA LEU A 96 1.21 -18.36 15.04
C LEU A 96 0.86 -17.22 16.02
N ALA A 97 -0.24 -16.51 15.80
CA ALA A 97 -0.71 -15.45 16.71
C ALA A 97 -1.04 -15.98 18.12
N THR A 98 -1.51 -17.23 18.22
CA THR A 98 -1.75 -17.90 19.50
C THR A 98 -0.43 -18.24 20.20
N ALA A 99 0.55 -18.77 19.47
CA ALA A 99 1.87 -19.11 20.01
C ALA A 99 2.66 -17.86 20.48
N GLU A 100 2.53 -16.74 19.77
CA GLU A 100 3.12 -15.45 20.15
C GLU A 100 2.37 -14.78 21.33
N GLY A 101 1.16 -15.23 21.67
CA GLY A 101 0.35 -14.66 22.74
C GLY A 101 -0.34 -13.35 22.35
N VAL A 102 -0.48 -13.06 21.05
CA VAL A 102 -1.11 -11.82 20.54
C VAL A 102 -2.55 -12.03 20.09
N LYS A 103 -3.10 -13.24 20.20
CA LYS A 103 -4.45 -13.62 19.75
C LYS A 103 -5.59 -12.71 20.26
N ASP A 104 -5.40 -12.03 21.38
CA ASP A 104 -6.44 -11.20 22.00
C ASP A 104 -6.47 -9.74 21.49
N LEU A 105 -5.54 -9.35 20.61
CA LEU A 105 -5.56 -8.01 20.00
C LEU A 105 -6.73 -7.87 19.00
N PRO A 106 -7.23 -6.64 18.74
CA PRO A 106 -8.47 -6.40 17.97
C PRO A 106 -8.55 -7.09 16.61
N LEU A 107 -7.44 -7.16 15.86
CA LEU A 107 -7.38 -7.88 14.58
C LEU A 107 -7.64 -9.38 14.75
N TRP A 108 -6.95 -9.99 15.71
CA TRP A 108 -6.91 -11.43 15.91
C TRP A 108 -8.17 -11.95 16.60
N ARG A 109 -8.82 -11.10 17.41
CA ARG A 109 -10.13 -11.39 17.99
C ARG A 109 -11.20 -11.62 16.92
N ALA A 110 -11.17 -10.87 15.82
CA ALA A 110 -12.08 -11.05 14.70
C ALA A 110 -11.81 -12.35 13.93
N ALA A 111 -10.54 -12.70 13.71
CA ALA A 111 -10.15 -13.95 13.06
C ALA A 111 -10.50 -15.19 13.92
N ALA A 112 -10.28 -15.13 15.23
CA ALA A 112 -10.62 -16.21 16.17
C ALA A 112 -12.13 -16.50 16.21
N MET A 113 -12.97 -15.46 16.13
CA MET A 113 -14.43 -15.63 16.10
C MET A 113 -14.95 -16.26 14.80
N MET A 114 -14.21 -16.14 13.69
CA MET A 114 -14.57 -16.81 12.42
C MET A 114 -14.14 -18.28 12.40
N GLY A 115 -13.06 -18.64 13.11
CA GLY A 115 -12.58 -20.02 13.23
C GLY A 115 -13.51 -20.93 14.05
N ASP A 116 -14.07 -20.44 15.16
CA ASP A 116 -14.95 -21.22 16.04
C ASP A 116 -16.32 -21.58 15.43
N ALA A 117 -16.79 -20.79 14.46
CA ALA A 117 -18.04 -21.07 13.73
C ALA A 117 -17.91 -22.32 12.82
N SER A 118 -16.69 -22.73 12.47
CA SER A 118 -16.43 -23.92 11.65
C SER A 118 -16.19 -25.20 12.46
N ALA A 119 -15.91 -25.10 13.76
CA ALA A 119 -15.60 -26.24 14.64
C ALA A 119 -16.84 -26.86 15.32
N THR A 120 -18.01 -26.23 15.20
CA THR A 120 -19.26 -26.68 15.85
C THR A 120 -20.27 -27.33 14.89
N ALA A 121 -19.89 -27.55 13.62
CA ALA A 121 -20.70 -28.25 12.64
C ALA A 121 -20.07 -29.60 12.26
N HIS A 122 -19.97 -30.54 13.21
CA HIS A 122 -19.80 -31.97 12.93
C HIS A 122 -20.36 -32.84 14.06
#